data_AF-A0A410WWK8-F1
#
_entry.id   AF-A0A410WWK8-F1
#
_cell.length_a   1.000
_cell.length_b   1.000
_cell.length_c   1.000
_cell.angle_alpha   90.00
_cell.angle_beta   90.00
_cell.angle_gamma   90.00
#
_symmetry.space_group_name_H-M   'P 1'
#
loop_
_entity.id
_entity.type
_entity.pdbx_description
1 polymer ?
#
loop_
_entity_poly.entity_id
_entity_poly.type
_entity_poly.pdbx_seq_one_letter_code
_entity_poly.pdbx_strand_id
1 'polypeptide(L)'
;MNGINKVARINIYNRTEEEYKTLQQLIDLDIKENNIKSYRRDSGFVAPYWGNYCMVGLPYEKALEYAEKYDLTVDLIQTIMQREVIQSLNQGDKVRYTVDTIFGEMSGKGTVHFADDNSVTIRIYKSKTKAHIIKVGDFATIKKGWKE
;
A
#
# COMPACT_ATOMS: atom_id res chain seq x y z
N MET A 1 12.22 -11.88 -10.22
CA MET A 1 10.79 -11.79 -9.88
C MET A 1 10.48 -10.32 -9.63
N ASN A 2 9.71 -9.66 -10.50
CA ASN A 2 9.32 -8.25 -10.31
C ASN A 2 8.15 -8.22 -9.32
N GLY A 3 8.47 -8.43 -8.04
CA GLY A 3 7.48 -8.45 -6.97
C GLY A 3 7.01 -7.04 -6.70
N ILE A 4 5.74 -6.76 -7.00
CA ILE A 4 5.05 -5.53 -6.61
C ILE A 4 5.21 -5.39 -5.09
N ASN A 5 5.87 -4.32 -4.62
CA ASN A 5 5.96 -4.02 -3.19
C ASN A 5 4.56 -3.73 -2.69
N LYS A 6 4.02 -4.68 -1.94
CA LYS A 6 2.67 -4.64 -1.39
C LYS A 6 2.76 -4.46 0.12
N VAL A 7 1.81 -3.71 0.66
CA VAL A 7 1.57 -3.64 2.10
C VAL A 7 0.26 -4.37 2.40
N ALA A 8 0.36 -5.30 3.33
CA ALA A 8 -0.76 -6.04 3.86
C ALA A 8 -0.92 -5.78 5.35
N ARG A 9 -2.14 -5.97 5.86
CA ARG A 9 -2.37 -6.09 7.30
C ARG A 9 -2.60 -7.54 7.65
N ILE A 10 -2.18 -7.89 8.85
CA ILE A 10 -2.50 -9.16 9.49
C ILE A 10 -3.73 -8.93 10.35
N ASN A 11 -4.68 -9.82 10.23
CA ASN A 11 -5.92 -9.82 10.98
C ASN A 11 -5.85 -10.88 12.08
N ILE A 12 -6.09 -10.44 13.32
CA ILE A 12 -6.18 -11.32 14.48
C ILE A 12 -7.66 -11.50 14.80
N TYR A 13 -8.28 -12.50 14.14
CA TYR A 13 -9.69 -12.83 14.31
C TYR A 13 -9.88 -14.01 15.25
N ASN A 14 -11.03 -14.09 15.91
CA ASN A 14 -11.44 -15.22 16.76
C ASN A 14 -10.40 -15.57 17.85
N ARG A 15 -9.74 -14.55 18.41
CA ARG A 15 -8.85 -14.68 19.58
C ARG A 15 -9.47 -13.94 20.76
N THR A 16 -9.15 -14.38 21.98
CA THR A 16 -9.44 -13.64 23.20
C THR A 16 -8.63 -12.35 23.26
N GLU A 17 -9.04 -11.39 24.11
CA GLU A 17 -8.31 -10.13 24.30
C GLU A 17 -6.86 -10.35 24.77
N GLU A 18 -6.64 -11.35 25.63
CA GLU A 18 -5.32 -11.71 26.14
C GLU A 18 -4.44 -12.30 25.03
N GLU A 19 -4.95 -13.27 24.26
CA GLU A 19 -4.24 -13.85 23.11
C GLU A 19 -3.90 -12.79 22.06
N TYR A 20 -4.83 -11.88 21.79
CA TYR A 20 -4.58 -10.75 20.90
C TYR A 20 -3.41 -9.89 21.39
N LYS A 21 -3.42 -9.45 22.66
CA LYS A 21 -2.36 -8.61 23.23
C LYS A 21 -1.01 -9.32 23.19
N THR A 22 -0.97 -10.61 23.51
CA THR A 22 0.25 -11.41 23.44
C THR A 22 0.77 -11.51 22.01
N LEU A 23 -0.07 -11.85 21.04
CA LEU A 23 0.32 -11.95 19.62
C LEU A 23 0.80 -10.59 19.09
N GLN A 24 0.11 -9.51 19.44
CA GLN A 24 0.50 -8.17 19.05
C GLN A 24 1.89 -7.82 19.61
N GLN A 25 2.15 -8.08 20.89
CA GLN A 25 3.45 -7.81 21.50
C GLN A 25 4.57 -8.63 20.87
N LEU A 26 4.33 -9.90 20.56
CA LEU A 26 5.32 -10.76 19.89
C LEU A 26 5.68 -10.23 18.49
N ILE A 27 4.67 -9.83 17.72
CA ILE A 27 4.89 -9.29 16.37
C ILE A 27 5.53 -7.90 16.43
N ASP A 28 5.10 -7.01 17.34
CA ASP A 28 5.69 -5.68 17.51
C ASP A 28 7.16 -5.76 17.96
N LEU A 29 7.51 -6.72 18.84
CA LEU A 29 8.88 -6.99 19.25
C LEU A 29 9.72 -7.46 18.06
N ASP A 30 9.22 -8.42 17.28
CA ASP A 30 9.95 -8.97 16.13
C ASP A 30 10.14 -7.94 15.01
N ILE A 31 9.14 -7.09 14.75
CA ILE A 31 9.27 -5.94 13.84
C ILE A 31 10.40 -5.02 14.28
N LYS A 32 10.46 -4.72 15.58
CA LYS A 32 11.47 -3.82 16.15
C LYS A 32 12.86 -4.44 16.09
N GLU A 33 13.02 -5.70 16.51
CA GLU A 33 14.31 -6.40 16.53
C GLU A 33 14.88 -6.60 15.11
N ASN A 34 14.02 -6.89 14.14
CA ASN A 34 14.42 -7.14 12.75
C ASN A 34 14.36 -5.89 11.85
N ASN A 35 14.11 -4.70 12.40
CA ASN A 35 14.00 -3.44 11.66
C ASN A 35 13.02 -3.50 10.46
N ILE A 36 11.89 -4.18 10.64
CA ILE A 36 10.89 -4.33 9.58
C ILE A 36 10.16 -3.00 9.40
N LYS A 37 10.10 -2.51 8.16
CA LYS A 37 9.32 -1.29 7.84
C LYS A 37 7.85 -1.54 8.17
N SER A 38 7.24 -0.64 8.93
CA SER A 38 5.83 -0.71 9.26
C SER A 38 5.13 0.58 8.82
N TYR A 39 3.91 0.43 8.34
CA TYR A 39 3.09 1.48 7.76
C TYR A 39 1.84 1.63 8.62
N ARG A 40 1.93 2.45 9.67
CA ARG A 40 0.75 2.84 10.45
C ARG A 40 -0.01 3.90 9.67
N ARG A 41 -1.25 3.60 9.29
CA ARG A 41 -2.23 4.67 9.11
C ARG A 41 -2.79 4.97 10.50
N ASP A 42 -2.80 6.23 10.89
CA ASP A 42 -3.55 6.70 12.07
C ASP A 42 -5.08 6.60 11.91
N SER A 43 -5.56 5.76 10.99
CA SER A 43 -6.98 5.46 10.85
C SER A 43 -7.35 4.37 11.86
N GLY A 44 -7.78 4.79 13.05
CA GLY A 44 -8.36 3.94 14.09
C GLY A 44 -9.60 3.19 13.59
N PHE A 45 -9.39 2.10 12.84
CA PHE A 45 -10.42 1.14 12.50
C PHE A 45 -10.62 0.21 13.70
N VAL A 46 -11.54 0.58 14.57
CA VAL A 46 -12.12 -0.33 15.57
C VAL A 46 -13.43 -0.82 14.95
N ALA A 47 -13.44 -2.05 14.42
CA ALA A 47 -14.70 -2.66 14.00
C ALA A 47 -15.54 -2.97 15.26
N PRO A 48 -16.83 -2.59 15.32
CA PRO A 48 -17.50 -2.41 16.61
C PRO A 48 -18.13 -3.67 17.19
N TYR A 49 -18.14 -4.79 16.46
CA TYR A 49 -18.82 -6.00 16.89
C TYR A 49 -18.02 -7.21 16.43
N TRP A 50 -17.54 -8.00 17.40
CA TRP A 50 -16.66 -9.17 17.26
C TRP A 50 -15.21 -8.73 16.96
N GLY A 51 -14.35 -8.82 17.98
CA GLY A 51 -13.02 -8.21 18.08
C GLY A 51 -12.06 -8.65 16.99
N ASN A 52 -12.25 -8.07 15.81
CA ASN A 52 -11.37 -8.20 14.66
C ASN A 52 -10.32 -7.11 14.79
N TYR A 53 -9.21 -7.44 15.45
CA TYR A 53 -8.13 -6.49 15.64
C TYR A 53 -7.14 -6.60 14.47
N CYS A 54 -7.01 -5.52 13.70
CA CYS A 54 -6.07 -5.41 12.59
C CYS A 54 -4.73 -4.86 13.07
N MET A 55 -3.63 -5.45 12.62
CA MET A 55 -2.28 -4.94 12.87
C MET A 55 -1.87 -3.81 11.91
N VAL A 56 -0.72 -3.20 12.21
CA VAL A 56 -0.02 -2.23 11.35
C VAL A 56 0.21 -2.83 9.96
N GLY A 57 0.19 -2.00 8.90
CA GLY A 57 0.55 -2.46 7.56
C GLY A 57 2.02 -2.89 7.51
N LEU A 58 2.28 -4.09 7.00
CA LEU A 58 3.62 -4.67 6.83
C LEU A 58 3.89 -5.00 5.35
N PRO A 59 5.16 -5.08 4.94
CA PRO A 59 5.53 -5.68 3.65
C PRO A 59 4.84 -7.04 3.49
N TYR A 60 4.23 -7.27 2.34
CA TYR A 60 3.34 -8.41 2.10
C TYR A 60 3.98 -9.76 2.43
N GLU A 61 5.24 -9.97 2.04
CA GLU A 61 5.97 -11.21 2.35
C GLU A 61 6.10 -11.42 3.87
N LYS A 62 6.38 -10.35 4.64
CA LYS A 62 6.42 -10.43 6.11
C LYS A 62 5.04 -10.64 6.73
N ALA A 63 3.99 -10.07 6.14
CA ALA A 63 2.63 -10.33 6.57
C ALA A 63 2.24 -11.81 6.38
N LEU A 64 2.64 -12.42 5.26
CA LEU A 64 2.43 -13.84 5.00
C LEU A 64 3.21 -14.73 5.97
N GLU A 65 4.49 -14.43 6.22
CA GLU A 65 5.31 -15.18 7.18
C GLU A 65 4.67 -15.23 8.58
N TYR A 66 4.21 -14.08 9.09
CA TYR A 66 3.54 -14.04 10.39
C TYR A 66 2.17 -14.72 10.39
N ALA A 67 1.43 -14.60 9.30
CA ALA A 67 0.13 -15.23 9.19
C ALA A 67 0.24 -16.76 9.19
N GLU A 68 1.23 -17.32 8.50
CA GLU A 68 1.52 -18.75 8.56
C GLU A 68 1.99 -19.17 9.96
N LYS A 69 2.89 -18.39 10.58
CA LYS A 69 3.44 -18.69 11.91
C LYS A 69 2.38 -18.72 13.02
N TYR A 70 1.38 -17.84 12.94
CA TYR A 70 0.39 -17.64 14.01
C TYR A 70 -1.04 -18.05 13.64
N ASP A 71 -1.22 -18.72 12.49
CA ASP A 71 -2.51 -19.11 11.92
C ASP A 71 -3.51 -17.93 11.87
N LEU A 72 -3.08 -16.87 11.16
CA LEU A 72 -3.81 -15.62 11.01
C LEU A 72 -4.18 -15.38 9.54
N THR A 73 -5.03 -14.39 9.29
CA THR A 73 -5.42 -14.01 7.93
C THR A 73 -4.72 -12.72 7.50
N VAL A 74 -4.51 -12.58 6.18
CA VAL A 74 -3.82 -11.42 5.59
C VAL A 74 -4.75 -10.72 4.62
N ASP A 75 -4.93 -9.42 4.80
CA ASP A 75 -5.58 -8.55 3.83
C ASP A 75 -4.54 -7.75 3.06
N LEU A 76 -4.55 -7.88 1.73
CA LEU A 76 -3.80 -6.98 0.87
C LEU A 76 -4.48 -5.62 0.87
N ILE A 77 -3.77 -4.59 1.33
CA ILE A 77 -4.38 -3.28 1.52
C ILE A 77 -3.92 -2.31 0.47
N GLN A 78 -2.61 -2.22 0.19
CA GLN A 78 -2.11 -1.23 -0.76
C GLN A 78 -0.88 -1.71 -1.52
N THR A 79 -0.69 -1.12 -2.69
CA THR A 79 0.56 -1.24 -3.46
C THR A 79 1.41 -0.01 -3.21
N ILE A 80 2.69 -0.23 -2.98
CA ILE A 80 3.70 0.83 -2.89
C ILE A 80 4.28 1.05 -4.29
N MET A 81 4.36 2.31 -4.70
CA MET A 81 4.98 2.71 -5.94
C MET A 81 6.46 2.35 -5.95
N GLN A 82 6.87 1.61 -6.97
CA GLN A 82 8.24 1.14 -7.16
C GLN A 82 8.99 1.99 -8.17
N ARG A 83 10.31 2.06 -8.01
CA ARG A 83 11.20 2.78 -8.93
C ARG A 83 11.08 2.22 -10.35
N GLU A 84 11.02 0.90 -10.48
CA GLU A 84 10.96 0.20 -11.76
C GLU A 84 9.68 0.53 -12.52
N VAL A 85 8.56 0.72 -11.79
CA VAL A 85 7.30 1.15 -12.39
C VAL A 85 7.44 2.55 -12.95
N ILE A 86 8.03 3.48 -12.18
CA ILE A 86 8.26 4.87 -12.62
C ILE A 86 9.23 4.92 -13.81
N GLN A 87 10.36 4.21 -13.74
CA GLN A 87 11.38 4.16 -14.80
C GLN A 87 10.87 3.56 -16.10
N SER A 88 9.81 2.73 -16.03
CA SER A 88 9.17 2.22 -17.23
C SER A 88 8.39 3.30 -17.99
N LEU A 89 7.99 4.41 -17.35
CA LEU A 89 7.11 5.44 -17.91
C LEU A 89 7.89 6.50 -18.69
N ASN A 90 7.38 6.89 -19.86
CA ASN A 90 7.92 7.96 -20.68
C ASN A 90 6.94 9.14 -20.79
N GLN A 91 7.46 10.34 -21.03
CA GLN A 91 6.64 11.50 -21.36
C GLN A 91 5.72 11.19 -22.56
N GLY A 92 4.43 11.48 -22.41
CA GLY A 92 3.39 11.18 -23.42
C GLY A 92 2.64 9.87 -23.18
N ASP A 93 3.11 9.00 -22.29
CA ASP A 93 2.42 7.75 -21.96
C ASP A 93 1.03 8.02 -21.37
N LYS A 94 0.01 7.36 -21.94
CA LYS A 94 -1.34 7.31 -21.37
C LYS A 94 -1.35 6.29 -20.23
N VAL A 95 -1.72 6.71 -19.02
CA VAL A 95 -1.77 5.85 -17.83
C VAL A 95 -3.10 5.93 -17.06
N ARG A 96 -3.54 4.78 -16.52
CA ARG A 96 -4.47 4.73 -15.39
C ARG A 96 -3.66 4.72 -14.11
N TYR A 97 -4.11 5.47 -13.11
CA TYR A 97 -3.44 5.48 -11.82
C TYR A 97 -4.46 5.48 -10.70
N THR A 98 -4.05 4.93 -9.57
CA THR A 98 -4.76 5.02 -8.29
C THR A 98 -3.77 5.57 -7.29
N VAL A 99 -4.14 6.62 -6.58
CA VAL A 99 -3.31 7.28 -5.58
C VAL A 99 -4.09 7.47 -4.31
N ASP A 100 -3.41 7.35 -3.18
CA ASP A 100 -3.99 7.71 -1.90
C ASP A 100 -3.91 9.23 -1.67
N THR A 101 -4.99 9.82 -1.18
CA THR A 101 -5.09 11.26 -0.89
C THR A 101 -5.63 11.47 0.52
N ILE A 102 -5.59 12.71 1.01
CA ILE A 102 -6.21 13.09 2.29
C ILE A 102 -7.73 12.82 2.34
N PHE A 103 -8.38 12.67 1.18
CA PHE A 103 -9.80 12.36 1.06
C PHE A 103 -10.07 10.87 0.78
N GLY A 104 -9.02 10.04 0.87
CA GLY A 104 -9.08 8.62 0.55
C GLY A 104 -8.50 8.30 -0.83
N GLU A 105 -8.76 7.07 -1.28
CA GLU A 105 -8.23 6.56 -2.53
C GLU A 105 -8.93 7.21 -3.74
N MET A 106 -8.12 7.71 -4.68
CA MET A 106 -8.61 8.33 -5.91
C MET A 106 -8.05 7.59 -7.12
N SER A 107 -8.95 7.17 -8.00
CA SER A 107 -8.59 6.58 -9.30
C SER A 107 -8.77 7.57 -10.43
N GLY A 108 -7.81 7.60 -11.35
CA GLY A 108 -7.75 8.57 -12.44
C GLY A 108 -7.15 8.04 -13.73
N LYS A 109 -7.28 8.84 -14.77
CA LYS A 109 -6.62 8.67 -16.07
C LYS A 109 -5.81 9.93 -16.36
N GLY A 110 -4.68 9.80 -17.04
CA GLY A 110 -3.89 10.97 -17.41
C GLY A 110 -2.69 10.65 -18.28
N THR A 111 -2.01 11.68 -18.72
CA THR A 111 -0.81 11.55 -19.55
C THR A 111 0.42 11.88 -18.72
N VAL A 112 1.46 11.04 -18.79
CA VAL A 112 2.74 11.32 -18.16
C VAL A 112 3.31 12.59 -18.79
N HIS A 113 3.46 13.63 -17.96
CA HIS A 113 4.03 14.90 -18.36
C HIS A 113 5.55 14.91 -18.16
N PHE A 114 6.00 14.31 -17.07
CA PHE A 114 7.41 14.23 -16.67
C PHE A 114 7.60 12.97 -15.83
N ALA A 115 8.74 12.31 -15.97
CA ALA A 115 9.15 11.18 -15.13
C ALA A 115 10.67 11.26 -14.90
N ASP A 116 11.10 11.00 -13.67
CA ASP A 116 12.50 10.84 -13.28
C ASP A 116 12.67 9.52 -12.48
N ASP A 117 13.85 9.28 -11.90
CA ASP A 117 14.14 8.04 -11.18
C ASP A 117 13.31 7.82 -9.91
N ASN A 118 12.68 8.85 -9.37
CA ASN A 118 11.99 8.79 -8.08
C ASN A 118 10.56 9.30 -8.12
N SER A 119 10.11 9.91 -9.21
CA SER A 119 8.80 10.53 -9.32
C SER A 119 8.27 10.56 -10.75
N VAL A 120 6.94 10.57 -10.86
CA VAL A 120 6.22 10.78 -12.10
C VAL A 120 5.11 11.82 -11.90
N THR A 121 5.05 12.77 -12.83
CA THR A 121 3.99 13.76 -12.91
C THR A 121 2.99 13.36 -13.99
N ILE A 122 1.76 13.05 -13.59
CA ILE A 122 0.67 12.66 -14.49
C ILE A 122 -0.31 13.84 -14.62
N ARG A 123 -0.43 14.39 -15.83
CA ARG A 123 -1.47 15.39 -16.14
C ARG A 123 -2.82 14.73 -16.25
N ILE A 124 -3.81 15.21 -15.49
CA ILE A 124 -5.14 14.59 -15.42
C ILE A 124 -5.83 14.67 -16.78
N TYR A 125 -6.48 13.58 -17.19
CA TYR A 125 -7.23 13.50 -18.44
C TYR A 125 -8.27 14.62 -18.52
N LYS A 126 -8.35 15.28 -19.68
CA LYS A 126 -9.17 16.49 -19.95
C LYS A 126 -8.83 17.72 -19.10
N SER A 127 -7.79 17.68 -18.25
CA SER A 127 -7.28 18.87 -17.58
C SER A 127 -6.04 19.43 -18.27
N LYS A 128 -6.00 20.74 -18.48
CA LYS A 128 -4.81 21.43 -18.99
C LYS A 128 -3.83 21.84 -17.88
N THR A 129 -4.32 21.99 -16.65
CA THR A 129 -3.57 22.60 -15.53
C THR A 129 -3.39 21.68 -14.33
N LYS A 130 -4.21 20.64 -14.16
CA LYS A 130 -4.13 19.73 -13.00
C LYS A 130 -3.23 18.54 -13.31
N ALA A 131 -2.37 18.20 -12.34
CA ALA A 131 -1.51 17.03 -12.38
C ALA A 131 -1.37 16.40 -10.99
N HIS A 132 -1.03 15.12 -10.96
CA HIS A 132 -0.61 14.42 -9.75
C HIS A 132 0.87 14.08 -9.86
N ILE A 133 1.59 14.29 -8.76
CA ILE A 133 2.97 13.84 -8.59
C ILE A 133 2.91 12.58 -7.73
N ILE A 134 3.47 11.49 -8.23
CA ILE A 134 3.54 10.21 -7.54
C ILE A 134 5.02 9.86 -7.40
N LYS A 135 5.45 9.53 -6.19
CA LYS A 135 6.85 9.23 -5.85
C LYS A 135 7.03 7.77 -5.49
N VAL A 136 8.26 7.27 -5.60
CA VAL A 136 8.64 5.96 -5.04
C VAL A 136 8.33 5.96 -3.54
N GLY A 137 7.66 4.91 -3.08
CA GLY A 137 7.20 4.79 -1.70
C GLY A 137 5.77 5.24 -1.45
N ASP A 138 5.16 6.01 -2.37
CA ASP A 138 3.75 6.40 -2.23
C ASP A 138 2.83 5.19 -2.39
N PHE A 139 1.70 5.20 -1.68
CA PHE A 139 0.63 4.23 -1.91
C PHE A 139 -0.10 4.55 -3.21
N ALA A 140 0.35 3.92 -4.28
CA ALA A 140 -0.17 4.16 -5.61
C ALA A 140 0.03 2.97 -6.54
N THR A 141 -0.81 2.91 -7.57
CA THR A 141 -0.60 2.04 -8.73
C THR A 141 -0.64 2.87 -10.00
N ILE A 142 0.17 2.49 -10.99
CA ILE A 142 0.13 3.07 -12.34
C ILE A 142 0.15 1.91 -13.34
N LYS A 143 -0.79 1.95 -14.28
CA LYS A 143 -0.88 1.00 -15.39
C LYS A 143 -0.84 1.76 -16.71
N LYS A 144 0.12 1.39 -17.58
CA LYS A 144 0.20 1.91 -18.95
C LYS A 144 -1.02 1.49 -19.77
N GLY A 145 -1.48 2.43 -20.58
CA GLY A 145 -2.59 2.28 -21.49
C GLY A 145 -3.95 2.38 -20.80
N TRP A 146 -4.93 2.90 -21.55
CA TRP A 146 -6.34 2.61 -21.34
C TRP A 146 -7.01 2.44 -22.70
N LYS A 147 -7.89 1.45 -22.82
CA LYS A 147 -8.83 1.39 -23.95
C LYS A 147 -9.86 2.50 -23.79
N GLU A 148 -10.17 3.15 -24.90
CA GLU A 148 -11.32 4.06 -25.05
C GLU A 148 -12.63 3.26 -25.01
#